data_AF-A0AA37LXN2-F1
#
_entry.id   AF-A0AA37LXN2-F1
#
_cell.length_a   1.000
_cell.length_b   1.000
_cell.length_c   1.000
_cell.angle_alpha   90.00
_cell.angle_beta   90.00
_cell.angle_gamma   90.00
#
_symmetry.space_group_name_H-M   'P 1'
#
loop_
_entity.id
_entity.type
_entity.pdbx_description
1 polymer ?
#
loop_
_entity_poly.entity_id
_entity_poly.type
_entity_poly.pdbx_seq_one_letter_code
_entity_poly.pdbx_strand_id
1 'polypeptide(L)'
;MNYWLAGQTNLIETQGPLFDLMKIANPRGKEMAKRMYGCDGTMFHHNLDLWGDPGATDNYTSSTMWPMGAAWLVQHMVDHYRFTGDKDFLSKVAYPYLIDVAMFYECYTFEHEGWRVTGPSLSPENNFIVPSNFSVAGRAEPMDIDIPMDNQLMHDVFSAVIEAADILEIPDSDPDLIKAKEFLPLIKPAQIGSKGQILEWRYEYQEKDAAHRHISPLYSLHPGKQFSPLVNSTLSKAAEVLLDRRRAAGSGSTGWSRTWMINMYARAFRGADAWEEVKGWFATFPTANLWNTDNGKTFQIDGNYGFTSGITEMLLQSHADVVHILPALPAEAVPNGKATGLVARGNFVVDVEWKDGAFKSAKVVARIGGELRLRVGNGEVFLVDNEAWSGPIQTAAGDSLRIAPVNKVE
;
A
#
# COMPACT_ATOMS: atom_id res chain seq x y z
N MET A 1 0.89 1.56 -8.73
CA MET A 1 -0.01 0.49 -9.20
C MET A 1 0.68 -0.55 -10.06
N ASN A 2 1.40 -0.17 -11.12
CA ASN A 2 2.01 -1.10 -12.09
C ASN A 2 2.88 -2.22 -11.48
N TYR A 3 3.49 -1.96 -10.32
CA TYR A 3 4.40 -2.90 -9.64
C TYR A 3 3.79 -3.59 -8.41
N TRP A 4 2.51 -3.39 -8.09
CA TRP A 4 1.88 -3.99 -6.90
C TRP A 4 1.79 -5.52 -6.99
N LEU A 5 1.60 -6.06 -8.19
CA LEU A 5 1.56 -7.51 -8.40
C LEU A 5 2.93 -8.20 -8.27
N ALA A 6 4.03 -7.48 -8.51
CA ALA A 6 5.33 -8.08 -8.85
C ALA A 6 5.79 -9.14 -7.84
N GLY A 7 5.80 -8.81 -6.54
CA GLY A 7 6.18 -9.77 -5.50
C GLY A 7 5.23 -10.94 -5.40
N GLN A 8 3.96 -10.65 -5.16
CA GLN A 8 2.93 -11.67 -4.92
C GLN A 8 2.67 -12.62 -6.10
N THR A 9 2.94 -12.20 -7.34
CA THR A 9 2.82 -13.04 -8.54
C THR A 9 4.11 -13.72 -8.96
N ASN A 10 5.15 -13.72 -8.12
CA ASN A 10 6.46 -14.33 -8.43
C ASN A 10 7.16 -13.72 -9.67
N LEU A 11 7.10 -12.39 -9.80
CA LEU A 11 7.70 -11.59 -10.87
C LEU A 11 8.52 -10.43 -10.28
N ILE A 12 9.13 -10.61 -9.11
CA ILE A 12 9.77 -9.54 -8.34
C ILE A 12 10.94 -8.88 -9.10
N GLU A 13 11.61 -9.64 -9.97
CA GLU A 13 12.68 -9.17 -10.86
C GLU A 13 12.21 -8.07 -11.82
N THR A 14 10.91 -7.99 -12.11
CA THR A 14 10.35 -6.97 -13.00
C THR A 14 10.39 -5.57 -12.38
N GLN A 15 10.65 -5.43 -11.08
CA GLN A 15 10.82 -4.12 -10.43
C GLN A 15 12.15 -3.43 -10.75
N GLY A 16 13.16 -4.15 -11.27
CA GLY A 16 14.48 -3.58 -11.59
C GLY A 16 14.44 -2.26 -12.37
N PRO A 17 13.68 -2.17 -13.48
CA PRO A 17 13.52 -0.92 -14.24
C PRO A 17 12.96 0.27 -13.45
N LEU A 18 12.10 0.04 -12.43
CA LEU A 18 11.64 1.11 -11.56
C LEU A 18 12.81 1.67 -10.74
N PHE A 19 13.66 0.80 -10.21
CA PHE A 19 14.82 1.20 -9.41
C PHE A 19 15.88 1.90 -10.26
N ASP A 20 16.03 1.51 -11.53
CA ASP A 20 16.89 2.21 -12.48
C ASP A 20 16.37 3.64 -12.75
N LEU A 21 15.06 3.82 -12.95
CA LEU A 21 14.47 5.15 -13.08
C LEU A 21 14.68 5.98 -11.81
N MET A 22 14.43 5.41 -10.64
CA MET A 22 14.67 6.08 -9.36
C MET A 22 16.16 6.46 -9.18
N LYS A 23 17.10 5.64 -9.67
CA LYS A 23 18.53 5.96 -9.66
C LYS A 23 18.86 7.15 -10.56
N ILE A 24 18.22 7.26 -11.72
CA ILE A 24 18.36 8.42 -12.63
C ILE A 24 17.76 9.68 -11.98
N ALA A 25 16.61 9.55 -11.32
CA ALA A 25 15.90 10.65 -10.70
C ALA A 25 16.58 11.16 -9.41
N ASN A 26 17.23 10.29 -8.62
CA ASN A 26 17.75 10.64 -7.29
C ASN A 26 18.64 11.90 -7.25
N PRO A 27 19.71 12.05 -8.07
CA PRO A 27 20.53 13.25 -8.02
C PRO A 27 19.76 14.53 -8.37
N ARG A 28 18.75 14.44 -9.26
CA ARG A 28 17.87 15.56 -9.60
C ARG A 28 16.90 15.87 -8.47
N GLY A 29 16.36 14.84 -7.81
CA GLY A 29 15.51 14.97 -6.63
C GLY A 29 16.22 15.70 -5.50
N LYS A 30 17.51 15.41 -5.28
CA LYS A 30 18.36 16.13 -4.32
C LYS A 30 18.56 17.60 -4.70
N GLU A 31 18.85 17.86 -5.96
CA GLU A 31 18.99 19.23 -6.47
C GLU A 31 17.68 20.01 -6.35
N MET A 32 16.54 19.37 -6.65
CA MET A 32 15.21 19.97 -6.56
C MET A 32 14.81 20.27 -5.12
N ALA A 33 15.04 19.32 -4.20
CA ALA A 33 14.85 19.51 -2.76
C ALA A 33 15.57 20.78 -2.29
N LYS A 34 16.83 20.95 -2.70
CA LYS A 34 17.63 22.13 -2.33
C LYS A 34 17.13 23.42 -2.95
N ARG A 35 16.81 23.40 -4.25
CA ARG A 35 16.41 24.60 -5.01
C ARG A 35 15.03 25.11 -4.66
N MET A 36 14.06 24.21 -4.50
CA MET A 36 12.67 24.58 -4.24
C MET A 36 12.39 24.78 -2.75
N TYR A 37 12.96 23.94 -1.89
CA TYR A 37 12.59 23.90 -0.47
C TYR A 37 13.75 24.26 0.48
N GLY A 38 14.97 24.45 -0.04
CA GLY A 38 16.15 24.66 0.80
C GLY A 38 16.59 23.42 1.58
N CYS A 39 15.97 22.27 1.33
CA CYS A 39 16.16 21.04 2.08
C CYS A 39 17.22 20.14 1.47
N ASP A 40 17.88 19.37 2.33
CA ASP A 40 18.70 18.23 1.92
C ASP A 40 17.81 16.97 1.76
N GLY A 41 18.40 15.84 1.39
CA GLY A 41 17.63 14.64 1.05
C GLY A 41 17.07 14.66 -0.38
N THR A 42 16.21 13.70 -0.72
CA THR A 42 15.64 13.53 -2.07
C THR A 42 14.11 13.54 -2.05
N MET A 43 13.52 14.13 -3.09
CA MET A 43 12.07 14.27 -3.22
C MET A 43 11.65 14.18 -4.68
N PHE A 44 10.44 13.65 -4.91
CA PHE A 44 9.77 13.61 -6.21
C PHE A 44 8.34 14.12 -6.03
N HIS A 45 7.88 14.93 -6.99
CA HIS A 45 6.46 15.26 -7.10
C HIS A 45 5.67 14.09 -7.72
N HIS A 46 4.43 14.35 -8.16
CA HIS A 46 3.51 13.31 -8.62
C HIS A 46 3.95 12.60 -9.92
N ASN A 47 4.75 13.24 -10.78
CA ASN A 47 5.22 12.68 -12.05
C ASN A 47 6.74 12.53 -12.09
N LEU A 48 7.17 11.52 -12.85
CA LEU A 48 8.54 11.33 -13.34
C LEU A 48 8.47 10.99 -14.84
N ASP A 49 9.55 11.25 -15.56
CA ASP A 49 9.70 10.92 -16.97
C ASP A 49 10.97 10.09 -17.24
N LEU A 50 11.30 9.85 -18.51
CA LEU A 50 12.51 9.12 -18.92
C LEU A 50 13.80 9.74 -18.36
N TRP A 51 13.81 11.06 -18.14
CA TRP A 51 14.96 11.80 -17.65
C TRP A 51 15.02 11.86 -16.12
N GLY A 52 14.00 11.31 -15.46
CA GLY A 52 13.84 11.36 -14.01
C GLY A 52 13.62 12.79 -13.50
N ASP A 53 12.85 13.61 -14.24
CA ASP A 53 12.49 14.96 -13.79
C ASP A 53 11.58 14.90 -12.54
N PRO A 54 12.04 15.35 -11.37
CA PRO A 54 11.29 15.27 -10.12
C PRO A 54 10.35 16.47 -9.90
N GLY A 55 10.30 17.42 -10.84
CA GLY A 55 9.65 18.71 -10.68
C GLY A 55 8.12 18.64 -10.56
N ALA A 56 7.56 19.68 -9.93
CA ALA A 56 6.13 19.90 -9.93
C ALA A 56 5.66 20.09 -11.38
N THR A 57 4.78 19.20 -11.85
CA THR A 57 4.34 19.13 -13.25
C THR A 57 2.90 19.62 -13.40
N ASP A 58 2.55 20.02 -14.63
CA ASP A 58 1.24 20.51 -15.06
C ASP A 58 0.80 21.86 -14.47
N ASN A 59 -0.13 22.52 -15.14
CA ASN A 59 -0.85 23.67 -14.61
C ASN A 59 -2.19 23.22 -14.01
N TYR A 60 -2.13 22.34 -13.01
CA TYR A 60 -3.29 21.72 -12.39
C TYR A 60 -3.10 21.62 -10.88
N THR A 61 -3.59 22.64 -10.17
CA THR A 61 -3.34 22.84 -8.73
C THR A 61 -3.74 21.65 -7.85
N SER A 62 -4.66 20.80 -8.30
CA SER A 62 -5.10 19.60 -7.59
C SER A 62 -4.14 18.40 -7.72
N SER A 63 -3.05 18.48 -8.48
CA SER A 63 -2.00 17.45 -8.55
C SER A 63 -0.58 18.00 -8.44
N THR A 64 -0.34 19.23 -8.93
CA THR A 64 1.01 19.76 -9.18
C THR A 64 1.91 19.76 -7.94
N MET A 65 1.40 20.22 -6.78
CA MET A 65 2.20 20.39 -5.56
C MET A 65 1.99 19.24 -4.58
N TRP A 66 2.55 18.08 -4.92
CA TRP A 66 2.49 16.88 -4.08
C TRP A 66 3.87 16.22 -3.95
N PRO A 67 4.70 16.64 -2.97
CA PRO A 67 6.11 16.21 -2.83
C PRO A 67 6.27 14.87 -2.11
N MET A 68 5.39 13.91 -2.40
CA MET A 68 5.34 12.60 -1.73
C MET A 68 5.63 11.42 -2.66
N GLY A 69 5.98 11.68 -3.92
CA GLY A 69 6.27 10.63 -4.91
C GLY A 69 7.43 9.73 -4.46
N ALA A 70 8.50 10.32 -3.91
CA ALA A 70 9.64 9.56 -3.39
C ALA A 70 9.28 8.69 -2.19
N ALA A 71 8.46 9.21 -1.25
CA ALA A 71 7.98 8.45 -0.09
C ALA A 71 7.17 7.22 -0.50
N TRP A 72 6.35 7.32 -1.54
CA TRP A 72 5.57 6.17 -2.02
C TRP A 72 6.46 5.20 -2.81
N LEU A 73 7.29 5.71 -3.73
CA LEU A 73 8.13 4.86 -4.58
C LEU A 73 9.17 4.07 -3.81
N VAL A 74 9.77 4.62 -2.75
CA VAL A 74 10.77 3.90 -1.94
C VAL A 74 10.19 2.66 -1.26
N GLN A 75 8.87 2.61 -1.01
CA GLN A 75 8.21 1.42 -0.48
C GLN A 75 8.33 0.21 -1.40
N HIS A 76 8.49 0.40 -2.71
CA HIS A 76 8.76 -0.71 -3.63
C HIS A 76 10.14 -1.33 -3.42
N MET A 77 11.16 -0.57 -3.02
CA MET A 77 12.47 -1.11 -2.66
C MET A 77 12.40 -1.90 -1.34
N VAL A 78 11.64 -1.40 -0.37
CA VAL A 78 11.40 -2.10 0.90
C VAL A 78 10.65 -3.41 0.66
N ASP A 79 9.58 -3.37 -0.14
CA ASP A 79 8.84 -4.59 -0.50
C ASP A 79 9.69 -5.55 -1.32
N HIS A 80 10.59 -5.08 -2.19
CA HIS A 80 11.56 -5.95 -2.86
C HIS A 80 12.32 -6.80 -1.86
N TYR A 81 12.94 -6.17 -0.85
CA TYR A 81 13.58 -6.88 0.24
C TYR A 81 12.60 -7.81 0.98
N ARG A 82 11.41 -7.33 1.36
CA ARG A 82 10.45 -8.16 2.11
C ARG A 82 10.01 -9.41 1.34
N PHE A 83 9.98 -9.38 0.01
CA PHE A 83 9.67 -10.56 -0.81
C PHE A 83 10.87 -11.46 -1.10
N THR A 84 12.10 -10.92 -1.16
CA THR A 84 13.29 -11.71 -1.54
C THR A 84 14.16 -12.15 -0.37
N GLY A 85 14.22 -11.36 0.71
CA GLY A 85 15.19 -11.46 1.80
C GLY A 85 16.59 -10.94 1.44
N ASP A 86 16.76 -10.23 0.32
CA ASP A 86 18.06 -9.78 -0.18
C ASP A 86 18.66 -8.65 0.66
N LYS A 87 19.45 -9.03 1.68
CA LYS A 87 20.16 -8.09 2.56
C LYS A 87 21.21 -7.24 1.83
N ASP A 88 21.74 -7.73 0.71
CA ASP A 88 22.70 -6.98 -0.10
C ASP A 88 22.01 -5.83 -0.82
N PHE A 89 20.84 -6.08 -1.42
CA PHE A 89 19.99 -5.02 -1.97
C PHE A 89 19.53 -4.04 -0.89
N LEU A 90 19.07 -4.56 0.25
CA LEU A 90 18.63 -3.72 1.37
C LEU A 90 19.73 -2.75 1.82
N SER A 91 20.93 -3.26 2.09
CA SER A 91 22.06 -2.45 2.58
C SER A 91 22.64 -1.50 1.54
N LYS A 92 22.79 -1.93 0.29
CA LYS A 92 23.50 -1.16 -0.75
C LYS A 92 22.60 -0.23 -1.55
N VAL A 93 21.30 -0.48 -1.58
CA VAL A 93 20.35 0.25 -2.43
C VAL A 93 19.21 0.85 -1.61
N ALA A 94 18.39 0.02 -0.96
CA ALA A 94 17.14 0.49 -0.36
C ALA A 94 17.38 1.38 0.88
N TYR A 95 18.27 0.98 1.80
CA TYR A 95 18.53 1.71 3.03
C TYR A 95 19.12 3.11 2.78
N PRO A 96 20.16 3.30 1.94
CA PRO A 96 20.64 4.65 1.60
C PRO A 96 19.55 5.53 0.98
N TYR A 97 18.67 4.95 0.16
CA TYR A 97 17.56 5.69 -0.46
C TYR A 97 16.50 6.08 0.57
N LEU A 98 16.19 5.21 1.53
CA LEU A 98 15.30 5.52 2.65
C LEU A 98 15.83 6.69 3.48
N ILE A 99 17.14 6.70 3.78
CA ILE A 99 17.77 7.83 4.50
C ILE A 99 17.66 9.13 3.70
N ASP A 100 17.95 9.10 2.40
CA ASP A 100 17.81 10.27 1.53
C ASP A 100 16.37 10.82 1.56
N VAL A 101 15.36 9.96 1.52
CA VAL A 101 13.94 10.36 1.55
C VAL A 101 13.53 10.87 2.94
N ALA A 102 13.94 10.18 4.02
CA ALA A 102 13.66 10.60 5.40
C ALA A 102 14.25 11.98 5.70
N MET A 103 15.49 12.23 5.28
CA MET A 103 16.19 13.51 5.44
C MET A 103 15.43 14.69 4.81
N PHE A 104 14.76 14.47 3.67
CA PHE A 104 13.92 15.50 3.08
C PHE A 104 12.74 15.86 4.00
N TYR A 105 12.03 14.88 4.56
CA TYR A 105 10.88 15.13 5.42
C TYR A 105 11.24 15.70 6.79
N GLU A 106 12.43 15.37 7.33
CA GLU A 106 12.96 16.04 8.52
C GLU A 106 13.05 17.57 8.33
N CYS A 107 13.37 18.03 7.11
CA CYS A 107 13.48 19.45 6.78
C CYS A 107 12.17 20.06 6.27
N TYR A 108 11.45 19.37 5.39
CA TYR A 108 10.26 19.89 4.72
C TYR A 108 9.07 20.05 5.67
N THR A 109 9.03 19.27 6.76
CA THR A 109 7.96 19.36 7.76
C THR A 109 8.16 20.51 8.74
N PHE A 110 7.05 21.01 9.29
CA PHE A 110 7.02 22.02 10.33
C PHE A 110 6.06 21.62 11.46
N GLU A 111 6.15 22.28 12.60
CA GLU A 111 5.27 22.01 13.75
C GLU A 111 3.90 22.67 13.58
N HIS A 112 2.84 21.88 13.74
CA HIS A 112 1.46 22.34 13.79
C HIS A 112 0.67 21.52 14.80
N GLU A 113 0.03 22.19 15.77
CA GLU A 113 -0.79 21.53 16.81
C GLU A 113 -0.06 20.39 17.55
N GLY A 114 1.26 20.53 17.75
CA GLY A 114 2.10 19.54 18.43
C GLY A 114 2.60 18.38 17.56
N TRP A 115 2.32 18.41 16.25
CA TRP A 115 2.75 17.38 15.30
C TRP A 115 3.70 17.94 14.24
N ARG A 116 4.53 17.07 13.65
CA ARG A 116 5.27 17.34 12.41
C ARG A 116 4.38 17.03 11.22
N VAL A 117 4.09 18.05 10.43
CA VAL A 117 3.15 17.97 9.30
C VAL A 117 3.79 18.51 8.01
N THR A 118 3.27 18.09 6.86
CA THR A 118 3.66 18.62 5.54
C THR A 118 2.82 19.84 5.16
N GLY A 119 3.32 20.64 4.22
CA GLY A 119 2.54 21.69 3.57
C GLY A 119 3.41 22.78 2.91
N PRO A 120 2.96 23.39 1.79
CA PRO A 120 1.71 23.13 1.09
C PRO A 120 1.72 21.76 0.38
N SER A 121 0.64 20.99 0.55
CA SER A 121 0.41 19.70 -0.10
C SER A 121 -1.09 19.52 -0.38
N LEU A 122 -1.48 18.37 -0.93
CA LEU A 122 -2.85 18.09 -1.34
C LEU A 122 -3.17 16.59 -1.18
N SER A 123 -4.46 16.24 -1.11
CA SER A 123 -4.93 14.86 -1.28
C SER A 123 -5.13 14.62 -2.77
N PRO A 124 -4.26 13.86 -3.47
CA PRO A 124 -4.38 13.73 -4.92
C PRO A 124 -5.71 13.10 -5.31
N GLU A 125 -6.47 13.61 -6.27
CA GLU A 125 -6.51 15.00 -6.75
C GLU A 125 -7.82 15.69 -6.33
N ASN A 126 -8.25 15.45 -5.09
CA ASN A 126 -9.55 15.89 -4.60
C ASN A 126 -9.48 17.33 -4.06
N ASN A 127 -10.62 18.01 -4.10
CA ASN A 127 -10.78 19.34 -3.52
C ASN A 127 -11.75 19.29 -2.35
N PHE A 128 -11.51 20.12 -1.35
CA PHE A 128 -12.46 20.40 -0.29
C PHE A 128 -13.13 21.75 -0.52
N ILE A 129 -14.30 21.95 0.10
CA ILE A 129 -14.97 23.25 0.16
C ILE A 129 -14.44 24.01 1.36
N VAL A 130 -13.88 25.19 1.11
CA VAL A 130 -13.33 26.06 2.15
C VAL A 130 -14.43 26.45 3.14
N PRO A 131 -14.27 26.21 4.46
CA PRO A 131 -15.32 26.45 5.43
C PRO A 131 -15.72 27.93 5.57
N SER A 132 -16.94 28.17 6.06
CA SER A 132 -17.55 29.51 6.15
C SER A 132 -16.76 30.53 6.99
N ASN A 133 -15.92 30.07 7.91
CA ASN A 133 -15.10 30.89 8.80
C ASN A 133 -13.69 31.20 8.25
N PHE A 134 -13.39 30.85 7.00
CA PHE A 134 -12.12 31.15 6.33
C PHE A 134 -12.26 32.26 5.27
N SER A 135 -11.13 32.83 4.85
CA SER A 135 -11.05 34.03 4.00
C SER A 135 -11.67 33.87 2.60
N VAL A 136 -11.76 32.64 2.09
CA VAL A 136 -12.28 32.34 0.75
C VAL A 136 -13.39 31.28 0.78
N ALA A 137 -14.22 31.35 1.82
CA ALA A 137 -15.36 30.46 2.08
C ALA A 137 -16.16 30.08 0.82
N GLY A 138 -16.54 28.80 0.74
CA GLY A 138 -17.35 28.23 -0.35
C GLY A 138 -16.59 27.90 -1.63
N ARG A 139 -15.33 28.32 -1.77
CA ARG A 139 -14.47 27.89 -2.89
C ARG A 139 -14.04 26.44 -2.72
N ALA A 140 -13.84 25.77 -3.85
CA ALA A 140 -13.20 24.46 -3.88
C ALA A 140 -11.69 24.65 -4.02
N GLU A 141 -10.91 24.11 -3.09
CA GLU A 141 -9.45 24.22 -3.09
C GLU A 141 -8.81 22.85 -2.82
N PRO A 142 -7.66 22.52 -3.46
CA PRO A 142 -6.97 21.26 -3.24
C PRO A 142 -5.93 21.31 -2.10
N MET A 143 -5.37 22.50 -1.87
CA MET A 143 -4.15 22.68 -1.08
C MET A 143 -4.49 22.86 0.39
N ASP A 144 -3.79 22.13 1.25
CA ASP A 144 -3.80 22.37 2.68
C ASP A 144 -2.43 22.04 3.28
N ILE A 145 -2.35 22.11 4.60
CA ILE A 145 -1.30 21.52 5.40
C ILE A 145 -1.83 20.26 6.09
N ASP A 146 -0.96 19.41 6.63
CA ASP A 146 -1.35 18.25 7.43
C ASP A 146 -2.31 17.31 6.67
N ILE A 147 -1.88 16.88 5.48
CA ILE A 147 -2.63 15.94 4.66
C ILE A 147 -2.46 14.52 5.23
N PRO A 148 -3.55 13.82 5.60
CA PRO A 148 -3.49 12.47 6.16
C PRO A 148 -2.76 11.43 5.29
N MET A 149 -2.83 11.51 3.96
CA MET A 149 -2.06 10.62 3.08
C MET A 149 -0.54 10.85 3.23
N ASP A 150 -0.12 12.11 3.36
CA ASP A 150 1.29 12.45 3.53
C ASP A 150 1.82 11.89 4.86
N ASN A 151 1.04 12.04 5.93
CA ASN A 151 1.37 11.49 7.24
C ASN A 151 1.51 9.95 7.19
N GLN A 152 0.62 9.27 6.46
CA GLN A 152 0.69 7.82 6.27
C GLN A 152 1.98 7.41 5.54
N LEU A 153 2.35 8.13 4.49
CA LEU A 153 3.57 7.88 3.70
C LEU A 153 4.84 8.16 4.50
N MET A 154 4.89 9.27 5.24
CA MET A 154 6.02 9.56 6.14
C MET A 154 6.15 8.47 7.20
N HIS A 155 5.05 8.04 7.81
CA HIS A 155 5.07 6.97 8.81
C HIS A 155 5.68 5.68 8.22
N ASP A 156 5.32 5.30 6.98
CA ASP A 156 5.90 4.14 6.30
C ASP A 156 7.40 4.33 5.99
N VAL A 157 7.85 5.53 5.61
CA VAL A 157 9.28 5.82 5.37
C VAL A 157 10.09 5.65 6.66
N PHE A 158 9.69 6.32 7.74
CA PHE A 158 10.44 6.26 8.99
C PHE A 158 10.37 4.89 9.67
N SER A 159 9.23 4.20 9.56
CA SER A 159 9.13 2.80 10.01
C SER A 159 10.06 1.89 9.21
N ALA A 160 10.18 2.09 7.88
CA ALA A 160 11.05 1.29 7.04
C ALA A 160 12.54 1.55 7.31
N VAL A 161 12.93 2.78 7.67
CA VAL A 161 14.30 3.08 8.14
C VAL A 161 14.62 2.25 9.37
N ILE A 162 13.73 2.24 10.36
CA ILE A 162 13.94 1.50 11.62
C ILE A 162 13.95 -0.02 11.37
N GLU A 163 13.03 -0.54 10.56
CA GLU A 163 12.98 -1.96 10.18
C GLU A 163 14.26 -2.38 9.46
N ALA A 164 14.71 -1.61 8.46
CA ALA A 164 15.92 -1.92 7.72
C ALA A 164 17.18 -1.84 8.61
N ALA A 165 17.25 -0.85 9.51
CA ALA A 165 18.36 -0.71 10.44
C ALA A 165 18.47 -1.91 11.40
N ASP A 166 17.35 -2.40 11.92
CA ASP A 166 17.30 -3.60 12.77
C ASP A 166 17.82 -4.84 12.02
N ILE A 167 17.33 -5.05 10.80
CA ILE A 167 17.71 -6.19 9.94
C ILE A 167 19.20 -6.19 9.55
N LEU A 168 19.74 -4.99 9.35
CA LEU A 168 21.13 -4.74 8.97
C LEU A 168 22.05 -4.60 10.20
N GLU A 169 21.51 -4.70 11.40
CA GLU A 169 22.25 -4.56 12.66
C GLU A 169 23.00 -3.22 12.76
N ILE A 170 22.38 -2.14 12.26
CA ILE A 170 22.92 -0.78 12.39
C ILE A 170 22.92 -0.38 13.88
N PRO A 171 24.04 0.12 14.43
CA PRO A 171 24.12 0.45 15.85
C PRO A 171 23.09 1.48 16.29
N ASP A 172 22.54 1.34 17.49
CA ASP A 172 21.59 2.31 18.08
C ASP A 172 22.16 3.73 18.24
N SER A 173 23.49 3.87 18.18
CA SER A 173 24.19 5.16 18.19
C SER A 173 24.24 5.84 16.82
N ASP A 174 23.77 5.19 15.75
CA ASP A 174 23.74 5.76 14.41
C ASP A 174 22.82 6.99 14.37
N PRO A 175 23.31 8.13 13.88
CA PRO A 175 22.57 9.39 13.96
C PRO A 175 21.28 9.37 13.14
N ASP A 176 21.26 8.70 11.99
CA ASP A 176 20.08 8.66 11.13
C ASP A 176 19.01 7.73 11.73
N LEU A 177 19.42 6.62 12.36
CA LEU A 177 18.52 5.76 13.13
C LEU A 177 17.90 6.48 14.34
N ILE A 178 18.70 7.25 15.09
CA ILE A 178 18.21 8.03 16.24
C ILE A 178 17.15 9.02 15.76
N LYS A 179 17.46 9.81 14.73
CA LYS A 179 16.50 10.78 14.18
C LYS A 179 15.22 10.10 13.69
N ALA A 180 15.31 8.96 13.02
CA ALA A 180 14.13 8.24 12.56
C ALA A 180 13.23 7.78 13.72
N LYS A 181 13.83 7.24 14.80
CA LYS A 181 13.13 6.84 16.02
C LYS A 181 12.48 8.03 16.73
N GLU A 182 13.14 9.18 16.75
CA GLU A 182 12.63 10.42 17.36
C GLU A 182 11.54 11.10 16.51
N PHE A 183 11.64 11.03 15.18
CA PHE A 183 10.70 11.68 14.27
C PHE A 183 9.39 10.91 14.12
N LEU A 184 9.43 9.57 14.04
CA LEU A 184 8.26 8.72 13.87
C LEU A 184 7.08 9.04 14.81
N PRO A 185 7.26 9.18 16.15
CA PRO A 185 6.15 9.51 17.06
C PRO A 185 5.63 10.94 16.92
N LEU A 186 6.31 11.82 16.18
CA LEU A 186 5.86 13.20 15.93
C LEU A 186 4.95 13.31 14.71
N ILE A 187 4.76 12.23 13.95
CA ILE A 187 3.86 12.21 12.79
C ILE A 187 2.42 12.06 13.28
N LYS A 188 1.52 12.93 12.80
CA LYS A 188 0.11 12.92 13.21
C LYS A 188 -0.56 11.61 12.79
N PRO A 189 -1.19 10.85 13.72
CA PRO A 189 -1.91 9.63 13.37
C PRO A 189 -3.19 9.96 12.59
N ALA A 190 -3.72 8.97 11.87
CA ALA A 190 -4.97 9.11 11.14
C ALA A 190 -6.13 9.49 12.07
N GLN A 191 -6.98 10.41 11.61
CA GLN A 191 -8.11 10.94 12.38
C GLN A 191 -9.43 10.34 11.88
N ILE A 192 -10.36 10.09 12.82
CA ILE A 192 -11.69 9.57 12.53
C ILE A 192 -12.69 10.72 12.64
N GLY A 193 -13.44 10.98 11.57
CA GLY A 193 -14.46 12.01 11.51
C GLY A 193 -15.78 11.63 12.19
N SER A 194 -16.70 12.58 12.23
CA SER A 194 -18.01 12.43 12.88
C SER A 194 -18.89 11.32 12.31
N LYS A 195 -18.65 10.88 11.07
CA LYS A 195 -19.38 9.76 10.43
C LYS A 195 -18.67 8.43 10.60
N GLY A 196 -17.59 8.38 11.39
CA GLY A 196 -16.77 7.19 11.61
C GLY A 196 -15.78 6.89 10.48
N GLN A 197 -15.55 7.82 9.55
CA GLN A 197 -14.66 7.67 8.40
C GLN A 197 -13.24 8.18 8.70
N ILE A 198 -12.22 7.66 8.01
CA ILE A 198 -10.90 8.31 7.94
C ILE A 198 -11.05 9.70 7.30
N LEU A 199 -10.46 10.74 7.90
CA LEU A 199 -10.44 12.08 7.33
C LEU A 199 -9.46 12.19 6.14
N GLU A 200 -9.85 12.97 5.13
CA GLU A 200 -9.03 13.22 3.93
C GLU A 200 -8.13 14.45 4.04
N TRP A 201 -8.45 15.38 4.93
CA TRP A 201 -7.66 16.57 5.22
C TRP A 201 -7.54 16.75 6.75
N ARG A 202 -6.78 17.75 7.19
CA ARG A 202 -6.52 17.99 8.62
C ARG A 202 -7.76 18.20 9.49
N TYR A 203 -8.84 18.69 8.88
CA TYR A 203 -10.16 18.83 9.50
C TYR A 203 -11.21 18.11 8.67
N GLU A 204 -12.39 17.89 9.27
CA GLU A 204 -13.54 17.32 8.57
C GLU A 204 -14.18 18.35 7.63
N TYR A 205 -13.50 18.65 6.52
CA TYR A 205 -14.06 19.51 5.47
C TYR A 205 -15.14 18.80 4.66
N GLN A 206 -16.00 19.60 4.05
CA GLN A 206 -16.89 19.10 3.01
C GLN A 206 -16.09 18.81 1.73
N GLU A 207 -16.21 17.60 1.21
CA GLU A 207 -15.63 17.22 -0.08
C GLU A 207 -16.35 17.93 -1.24
N LYS A 208 -15.59 18.40 -2.25
CA LYS A 208 -16.17 18.93 -3.50
C LYS A 208 -16.74 17.82 -4.36
N ASP A 209 -16.11 16.65 -4.35
CA ASP A 209 -16.52 15.44 -5.04
C ASP A 209 -16.44 14.24 -4.09
N ALA A 210 -17.60 13.77 -3.63
CA ALA A 210 -17.70 12.58 -2.79
C ALA A 210 -17.48 11.28 -3.61
N ALA A 211 -17.67 11.33 -4.93
CA ALA A 211 -17.47 10.20 -5.84
C ALA A 211 -16.06 10.17 -6.43
N HIS A 212 -15.14 11.00 -5.92
CA HIS A 212 -13.82 11.19 -6.51
C HIS A 212 -13.10 9.86 -6.74
N ARG A 213 -12.42 9.77 -7.88
CA ARG A 213 -11.75 8.54 -8.34
C ARG A 213 -10.54 8.16 -7.49
N HIS A 214 -9.91 9.12 -6.81
CA HIS A 214 -8.83 8.81 -5.87
C HIS A 214 -9.40 8.45 -4.50
N ILE A 215 -8.72 7.50 -3.84
CA ILE A 215 -8.98 7.07 -2.47
C ILE A 215 -7.72 7.22 -1.63
N SER A 216 -6.97 8.29 -1.90
CA SER A 216 -5.70 8.70 -1.29
C SER A 216 -5.65 8.61 0.24
N PRO A 217 -6.70 8.98 1.00
CA PRO A 217 -6.70 8.83 2.47
C PRO A 217 -6.61 7.38 2.94
N LEU A 218 -6.81 6.40 2.06
CA LEU A 218 -6.79 4.98 2.35
C LEU A 218 -5.52 4.29 1.84
N TYR A 219 -4.47 5.04 1.50
CA TYR A 219 -3.15 4.46 1.16
C TYR A 219 -2.70 3.42 2.19
N SER A 220 -2.90 3.68 3.49
CA SER A 220 -2.56 2.76 4.58
C SER A 220 -3.44 1.52 4.70
N LEU A 221 -4.55 1.43 3.95
CA LEU A 221 -5.29 0.18 3.75
C LEU A 221 -4.71 -0.62 2.58
N HIS A 222 -4.41 0.07 1.46
CA HIS A 222 -3.67 -0.49 0.34
C HIS A 222 -2.96 0.62 -0.46
N PRO A 223 -1.66 0.48 -0.81
CA PRO A 223 -0.81 -0.69 -0.60
C PRO A 223 -0.18 -0.79 0.80
N GLY A 224 -0.24 0.27 1.61
CA GLY A 224 0.25 0.28 3.00
C GLY A 224 -0.48 -0.70 3.90
N LYS A 225 -0.07 -0.78 5.18
CA LYS A 225 -0.58 -1.80 6.12
C LYS A 225 -1.18 -1.27 7.42
N GLN A 226 -1.07 0.04 7.70
CA GLN A 226 -1.43 0.60 9.01
C GLN A 226 -2.93 0.46 9.32
N PHE A 227 -3.79 0.36 8.30
CA PHE A 227 -5.25 0.16 8.46
C PHE A 227 -5.70 -1.29 8.21
N SER A 228 -4.76 -2.24 8.18
CA SER A 228 -5.09 -3.67 8.10
C SER A 228 -5.91 -4.09 9.33
N PRO A 229 -6.96 -4.93 9.19
CA PRO A 229 -7.75 -5.40 10.33
C PRO A 229 -6.90 -6.11 11.41
N LEU A 230 -5.78 -6.71 11.02
CA LEU A 230 -4.86 -7.40 11.93
C LEU A 230 -3.86 -6.46 12.63
N VAL A 231 -3.69 -5.23 12.11
CA VAL A 231 -2.79 -4.22 12.68
C VAL A 231 -3.57 -3.25 13.58
N ASN A 232 -4.69 -2.72 13.07
CA ASN A 232 -5.52 -1.77 13.81
C ASN A 232 -6.98 -1.88 13.36
N SER A 233 -7.78 -2.65 14.08
CA SER A 233 -9.20 -2.86 13.76
C SER A 233 -10.05 -1.60 13.81
N THR A 234 -9.72 -0.63 14.68
CA THR A 234 -10.43 0.65 14.76
C THR A 234 -10.23 1.49 13.49
N LEU A 235 -8.97 1.67 13.05
CA LEU A 235 -8.67 2.39 11.82
C LEU A 235 -9.13 1.62 10.58
N SER A 236 -9.07 0.29 10.61
CA SER A 236 -9.62 -0.56 9.55
C SER A 236 -11.11 -0.31 9.36
N LYS A 237 -11.87 -0.28 10.46
CA LYS A 237 -13.31 -0.01 10.37
C LYS A 237 -13.60 1.38 9.84
N ALA A 238 -12.82 2.39 10.24
CA ALA A 238 -12.96 3.74 9.73
C ALA A 238 -12.58 3.86 8.24
N ALA A 239 -11.59 3.09 7.79
CA ALA A 239 -11.19 3.01 6.39
C ALA A 239 -12.31 2.39 5.53
N GLU A 240 -12.94 1.31 6.01
CA GLU A 240 -14.11 0.72 5.36
C GLU A 240 -15.27 1.71 5.24
N VAL A 241 -15.54 2.51 6.29
CA VAL A 241 -16.59 3.54 6.23
C VAL A 241 -16.31 4.55 5.13
N LEU A 242 -15.07 5.04 4.99
CA LEU A 242 -14.73 5.95 3.88
C LEU A 242 -14.86 5.24 2.52
N LEU A 243 -14.36 4.00 2.40
CA LEU A 243 -14.40 3.21 1.17
C LEU A 243 -15.84 2.98 0.68
N ASP A 244 -16.74 2.56 1.58
CA ASP A 244 -18.14 2.33 1.26
C ASP A 244 -18.88 3.62 0.90
N ARG A 245 -18.54 4.74 1.54
CA ARG A 245 -19.08 6.06 1.19
C ARG A 245 -18.65 6.50 -0.21
N ARG A 246 -17.37 6.31 -0.56
CA ARG A 246 -16.83 6.57 -1.91
C ARG A 246 -17.55 5.72 -2.95
N ARG A 247 -17.69 4.41 -2.68
CA ARG A 247 -18.42 3.48 -3.54
C ARG A 247 -19.85 3.91 -3.75
N ALA A 248 -20.58 4.19 -2.68
CA ALA A 248 -21.99 4.59 -2.73
C ALA A 248 -22.20 5.92 -3.47
N ALA A 249 -21.22 6.83 -3.42
CA ALA A 249 -21.25 8.08 -4.18
C ALA A 249 -20.93 7.90 -5.68
N GLY A 250 -20.36 6.76 -6.09
CA GLY A 250 -20.04 6.45 -7.49
C GLY A 250 -18.54 6.48 -7.83
N SER A 251 -17.64 6.38 -6.84
CA SER A 251 -16.21 6.18 -7.06
C SER A 251 -15.91 4.83 -7.75
N GLY A 252 -14.64 4.57 -8.07
CA GLY A 252 -14.28 3.50 -9.00
C GLY A 252 -14.67 3.86 -10.43
N SER A 253 -14.66 5.16 -10.76
CA SER A 253 -15.13 5.69 -12.03
C SER A 253 -14.13 5.55 -13.18
N THR A 254 -12.89 5.15 -12.86
CA THR A 254 -11.85 4.80 -13.84
C THR A 254 -11.35 3.37 -13.62
N GLY A 255 -10.70 2.81 -14.64
CA GLY A 255 -10.12 1.47 -14.59
C GLY A 255 -9.16 1.28 -13.42
N TRP A 256 -8.18 2.16 -13.26
CA TRP A 256 -7.26 2.09 -12.12
C TRP A 256 -7.99 2.30 -10.79
N SER A 257 -8.95 3.23 -10.72
CA SER A 257 -9.68 3.55 -9.49
C SER A 257 -10.46 2.33 -8.99
N ARG A 258 -11.20 1.67 -9.89
CA ARG A 258 -11.96 0.47 -9.54
C ARG A 258 -11.04 -0.68 -9.13
N THR A 259 -9.88 -0.82 -9.78
CA THR A 259 -8.93 -1.87 -9.39
C THR A 259 -8.31 -1.61 -8.03
N TRP A 260 -8.09 -0.34 -7.65
CA TRP A 260 -7.65 -0.01 -6.30
C TRP A 260 -8.73 -0.38 -5.26
N MET A 261 -10.02 -0.19 -5.58
CA MET A 261 -11.12 -0.64 -4.71
C MET A 261 -11.16 -2.17 -4.56
N ILE A 262 -10.86 -2.96 -5.61
CA ILE A 262 -10.70 -4.43 -5.50
C ILE A 262 -9.65 -4.75 -4.44
N ASN A 263 -8.48 -4.12 -4.51
CA ASN A 263 -7.39 -4.34 -3.55
C ASN A 263 -7.79 -3.91 -2.14
N MET A 264 -8.50 -2.79 -1.97
CA MET A 264 -8.93 -2.32 -0.64
C MET A 264 -9.97 -3.22 0.00
N TYR A 265 -10.98 -3.67 -0.74
CA TYR A 265 -11.95 -4.63 -0.22
C TYR A 265 -11.30 -5.98 0.10
N ALA A 266 -10.33 -6.42 -0.71
CA ALA A 266 -9.53 -7.61 -0.39
C ALA A 266 -8.76 -7.44 0.93
N ARG A 267 -8.08 -6.30 1.13
CA ARG A 267 -7.36 -5.94 2.37
C ARG A 267 -8.27 -5.80 3.59
N ALA A 268 -9.55 -5.49 3.39
CA ALA A 268 -10.57 -5.44 4.43
C ALA A 268 -11.22 -6.82 4.71
N PHE A 269 -10.72 -7.90 4.10
CA PHE A 269 -11.30 -9.26 4.20
C PHE A 269 -12.73 -9.39 3.64
N ARG A 270 -13.13 -8.47 2.74
CA ARG A 270 -14.47 -8.40 2.14
C ARG A 270 -14.47 -8.98 0.72
N GLY A 271 -14.30 -10.30 0.64
CA GLY A 271 -14.16 -11.03 -0.63
C GLY A 271 -15.35 -10.85 -1.60
N ALA A 272 -16.58 -10.81 -1.07
CA ALA A 272 -17.77 -10.58 -1.87
C ALA A 272 -17.77 -9.17 -2.50
N ASP A 273 -17.46 -8.12 -1.73
CA ASP A 273 -17.39 -6.75 -2.24
C ASP A 273 -16.24 -6.58 -3.24
N ALA A 274 -15.07 -7.17 -2.97
CA ALA A 274 -13.95 -7.18 -3.92
C ALA A 274 -14.36 -7.82 -5.26
N TRP A 275 -15.14 -8.90 -5.22
CA TRP A 275 -15.64 -9.56 -6.42
C TRP A 275 -16.69 -8.74 -7.17
N GLU A 276 -17.54 -7.97 -6.48
CA GLU A 276 -18.43 -7.02 -7.14
C GLU A 276 -17.64 -5.97 -7.92
N GLU A 277 -16.53 -5.47 -7.36
CA GLU A 277 -15.64 -4.54 -8.06
C GLU A 277 -14.90 -5.20 -9.24
N VAL A 278 -14.52 -6.48 -9.13
CA VAL A 278 -13.97 -7.27 -10.25
C VAL A 278 -14.96 -7.34 -11.41
N LYS A 279 -16.23 -7.68 -11.13
CA LYS A 279 -17.29 -7.72 -12.15
C LYS A 279 -17.53 -6.35 -12.77
N GLY A 280 -17.61 -5.31 -11.93
CA GLY A 280 -17.78 -3.93 -12.38
C GLY A 280 -16.64 -3.46 -13.28
N TRP A 281 -15.41 -3.87 -12.96
CA TRP A 281 -14.25 -3.55 -13.77
C TRP A 281 -14.33 -4.21 -15.14
N PHE A 282 -14.53 -5.52 -15.19
CA PHE A 282 -14.65 -6.27 -16.45
C PHE A 282 -15.80 -5.80 -17.33
N ALA A 283 -16.91 -5.37 -16.73
CA ALA A 283 -18.07 -4.88 -17.47
C ALA A 283 -17.83 -3.54 -18.18
N THR A 284 -16.83 -2.75 -17.76
CA THR A 284 -16.75 -1.33 -18.13
C THR A 284 -15.41 -0.92 -18.76
N PHE A 285 -14.28 -1.37 -18.22
CA PHE A 285 -12.98 -0.75 -18.51
C PHE A 285 -12.11 -1.48 -19.53
N PRO A 286 -12.09 -2.82 -19.59
CA PRO A 286 -11.33 -3.52 -20.63
C PRO A 286 -11.92 -3.30 -22.02
N THR A 287 -11.07 -3.01 -23.00
CA THR A 287 -11.45 -3.11 -24.41
C THR A 287 -11.46 -4.56 -24.88
N ALA A 288 -11.81 -4.82 -26.14
CA ALA A 288 -11.89 -6.17 -26.70
C ALA A 288 -10.58 -6.98 -26.62
N ASN A 289 -9.42 -6.32 -26.53
CA ASN A 289 -8.12 -6.97 -26.33
C ASN A 289 -7.71 -7.09 -24.84
N LEU A 290 -8.66 -6.85 -23.93
CA LEU A 290 -8.51 -6.86 -22.46
C LEU A 290 -7.64 -5.73 -21.88
N TRP A 291 -7.27 -4.73 -22.68
CA TRP A 291 -6.57 -3.55 -22.15
C TRP A 291 -7.48 -2.66 -21.35
N ASN A 292 -7.04 -2.32 -20.14
CA ASN A 292 -7.71 -1.41 -19.23
C ASN A 292 -7.82 0.00 -19.83
N THR A 293 -8.91 0.68 -19.52
CA THR A 293 -9.10 2.09 -19.88
C THR A 293 -9.66 2.86 -18.70
N ASP A 294 -9.52 4.18 -18.72
CA ASP A 294 -10.13 5.03 -17.69
C ASP A 294 -11.64 5.23 -17.88
N ASN A 295 -12.14 5.12 -19.10
CA ASN A 295 -13.54 5.45 -19.41
C ASN A 295 -14.05 4.73 -20.68
N GLY A 296 -13.48 3.57 -21.01
CA GLY A 296 -13.75 2.82 -22.23
C GLY A 296 -13.00 3.31 -23.47
N LYS A 297 -12.18 4.38 -23.38
CA LYS A 297 -11.56 5.02 -24.55
C LYS A 297 -10.04 5.11 -24.48
N THR A 298 -9.50 5.67 -23.39
CA THR A 298 -8.06 5.89 -23.25
C THR A 298 -7.42 4.71 -22.54
N PHE A 299 -6.52 4.01 -23.23
CA PHE A 299 -5.73 2.94 -22.63
C PHE A 299 -4.85 3.46 -21.49
N GLN A 300 -4.93 2.79 -20.35
CA GLN A 300 -4.04 2.99 -19.20
C GLN A 300 -3.72 1.62 -18.61
N ILE A 301 -2.44 1.25 -18.52
CA ILE A 301 -2.06 -0.13 -18.16
C ILE A 301 -2.16 -0.42 -16.66
N ASP A 302 -2.17 0.62 -15.83
CA ASP A 302 -2.24 0.55 -14.38
C ASP A 302 -3.36 -0.37 -13.88
N GLY A 303 -4.58 -0.24 -14.40
CA GLY A 303 -5.71 -1.07 -14.00
C GLY A 303 -5.54 -2.55 -14.37
N ASN A 304 -4.81 -2.90 -15.45
CA ASN A 304 -4.52 -4.32 -15.71
C ASN A 304 -3.64 -4.92 -14.60
N TYR A 305 -2.62 -4.19 -14.17
CA TYR A 305 -1.70 -4.64 -13.11
C TYR A 305 -2.34 -4.57 -11.72
N GLY A 306 -3.11 -3.52 -11.45
CA GLY A 306 -3.92 -3.35 -10.24
C GLY A 306 -4.97 -4.44 -10.11
N PHE A 307 -5.60 -4.86 -11.22
CA PHE A 307 -6.53 -5.98 -11.25
C PHE A 307 -5.87 -7.27 -10.78
N THR A 308 -4.72 -7.64 -11.37
CA THR A 308 -3.99 -8.85 -10.98
C THR A 308 -3.60 -8.81 -9.50
N SER A 309 -3.12 -7.65 -9.02
CA SER A 309 -2.83 -7.43 -7.60
C SER A 309 -4.06 -7.66 -6.72
N GLY A 310 -5.23 -7.18 -7.13
CA GLY A 310 -6.47 -7.34 -6.38
C GLY A 310 -6.90 -8.80 -6.28
N ILE A 311 -6.80 -9.56 -7.38
CA ILE A 311 -7.09 -11.00 -7.37
C ILE A 311 -6.13 -11.76 -6.43
N THR A 312 -4.83 -11.46 -6.47
CA THR A 312 -3.86 -12.12 -5.59
C THR A 312 -4.08 -11.75 -4.13
N GLU A 313 -4.39 -10.49 -3.82
CA GLU A 313 -4.72 -10.02 -2.47
C GLU A 313 -5.98 -10.69 -1.90
N MET A 314 -6.92 -11.16 -2.74
CA MET A 314 -8.07 -11.96 -2.28
C MET A 314 -7.67 -13.37 -1.81
N LEU A 315 -6.59 -13.91 -2.38
CA LEU A 315 -6.18 -15.30 -2.21
C LEU A 315 -5.00 -15.47 -1.25
N LEU A 316 -4.11 -14.48 -1.16
CA LEU A 316 -2.94 -14.49 -0.30
C LEU A 316 -2.57 -13.07 0.13
N GLN A 317 -2.43 -12.89 1.44
CA GLN A 317 -1.93 -11.66 2.05
C GLN A 317 -0.71 -11.96 2.93
N SER A 318 0.23 -11.02 2.98
CA SER A 318 1.44 -11.22 3.79
C SER A 318 2.02 -9.93 4.37
N HIS A 319 1.21 -8.88 4.50
CA HIS A 319 1.67 -7.54 4.89
C HIS A 319 1.56 -7.28 6.40
N ALA A 320 0.82 -8.10 7.15
CA ALA A 320 0.57 -7.93 8.58
C ALA A 320 1.35 -8.95 9.44
N ASP A 321 2.61 -9.20 9.08
CA ASP A 321 3.52 -10.15 9.73
C ASP A 321 2.96 -11.58 9.86
N VAL A 322 2.12 -11.98 8.91
CA VAL A 322 1.51 -13.31 8.80
C VAL A 322 1.26 -13.66 7.34
N VAL A 323 1.52 -14.91 6.96
CA VAL A 323 1.08 -15.47 5.68
C VAL A 323 -0.39 -15.87 5.83
N HIS A 324 -1.28 -15.03 5.31
CA HIS A 324 -2.73 -15.17 5.41
C HIS A 324 -3.29 -15.74 4.10
N ILE A 325 -3.71 -17.01 4.16
CA ILE A 325 -4.23 -17.80 3.05
C ILE A 325 -5.74 -17.62 2.96
N LEU A 326 -6.25 -17.33 1.75
CA LEU A 326 -7.65 -17.05 1.45
C LEU A 326 -8.29 -15.96 2.34
N PRO A 327 -7.65 -14.80 2.52
CA PRO A 327 -8.14 -13.74 3.41
C PRO A 327 -9.48 -13.15 2.97
N ALA A 328 -9.78 -13.16 1.67
CA ALA A 328 -10.98 -12.56 1.09
C ALA A 328 -11.51 -13.39 -0.09
N LEU A 329 -11.63 -14.71 0.09
CA LEU A 329 -12.19 -15.60 -0.94
C LEU A 329 -13.65 -15.22 -1.26
N PRO A 330 -14.03 -15.02 -2.54
CA PRO A 330 -15.41 -14.78 -2.94
C PRO A 330 -16.15 -16.12 -3.05
N ALA A 331 -16.36 -16.76 -1.90
CA ALA A 331 -16.77 -18.16 -1.78
C ALA A 331 -18.02 -18.53 -2.60
N GLU A 332 -19.01 -17.64 -2.67
CA GLU A 332 -20.25 -17.89 -3.43
C GLU A 332 -20.04 -17.83 -4.94
N ALA A 333 -19.23 -16.89 -5.41
CA ALA A 333 -19.05 -16.65 -6.84
C ALA A 333 -17.96 -17.55 -7.46
N VAL A 334 -16.94 -17.92 -6.69
CA VAL A 334 -15.85 -18.79 -7.11
C VAL A 334 -15.66 -19.90 -6.06
N PRO A 335 -16.59 -20.85 -5.95
CA PRO A 335 -16.59 -21.85 -4.88
C PRO A 335 -15.47 -22.87 -4.99
N ASN A 336 -14.89 -23.05 -6.18
CA ASN A 336 -13.87 -24.06 -6.43
C ASN A 336 -12.71 -23.44 -7.21
N GLY A 337 -11.49 -23.74 -6.81
CA GLY A 337 -10.33 -23.28 -7.54
C GLY A 337 -9.01 -23.59 -6.84
N LYS A 338 -7.93 -23.21 -7.52
CA LYS A 338 -6.58 -23.30 -7.01
C LYS A 338 -5.74 -22.14 -7.55
N ALA A 339 -4.78 -21.69 -6.76
CA ALA A 339 -3.73 -20.77 -7.18
C ALA A 339 -2.38 -21.35 -6.76
N THR A 340 -1.39 -21.30 -7.65
CA THR A 340 -0.08 -21.93 -7.43
C THR A 340 1.03 -20.96 -7.76
N GLY A 341 2.11 -21.02 -6.99
CA GLY A 341 3.29 -20.19 -7.19
C GLY A 341 3.14 -18.75 -6.71
N LEU A 342 2.12 -18.42 -5.91
CA LEU A 342 2.04 -17.11 -5.25
C LEU A 342 3.18 -16.97 -4.26
N VAL A 343 3.65 -15.75 -4.01
CA VAL A 343 4.74 -15.50 -3.06
C VAL A 343 4.25 -14.60 -1.94
N ALA A 344 4.55 -14.97 -0.70
CA ALA A 344 4.39 -14.14 0.47
C ALA A 344 5.73 -13.52 0.89
N ARG A 345 5.68 -12.35 1.53
CA ARG A 345 6.81 -11.73 2.23
C ARG A 345 7.47 -12.74 3.18
N GLY A 346 8.80 -12.73 3.27
CA GLY A 346 9.62 -13.81 3.81
C GLY A 346 10.07 -14.85 2.77
N ASN A 347 9.74 -14.62 1.49
CA ASN A 347 10.07 -15.49 0.36
C ASN A 347 9.48 -16.91 0.48
N PHE A 348 8.23 -16.97 0.93
CA PHE A 348 7.44 -18.20 1.01
C PHE A 348 6.59 -18.37 -0.25
N VAL A 349 6.74 -19.50 -0.95
CA VAL A 349 5.88 -19.84 -2.10
C VAL A 349 4.67 -20.59 -1.60
N VAL A 350 3.48 -20.14 -1.99
CA VAL A 350 2.21 -20.70 -1.54
C VAL A 350 1.41 -21.21 -2.73
N ASP A 351 1.08 -22.49 -2.65
CA ASP A 351 0.02 -23.10 -3.43
C ASP A 351 -1.21 -23.27 -2.54
N VAL A 352 -2.40 -22.92 -3.03
CA VAL A 352 -3.65 -23.02 -2.30
C VAL A 352 -4.75 -23.61 -3.17
N GLU A 353 -5.57 -24.47 -2.59
CA GLU A 353 -6.79 -25.02 -3.18
C GLU A 353 -7.97 -24.78 -2.25
N TRP A 354 -9.12 -24.45 -2.83
CA TRP A 354 -10.39 -24.32 -2.15
C TRP A 354 -11.48 -25.08 -2.91
N LYS A 355 -12.48 -25.54 -2.17
CA LYS A 355 -13.61 -26.30 -2.70
C LYS A 355 -14.87 -25.97 -1.91
N ASP A 356 -16.01 -25.92 -2.59
CA ASP A 356 -17.32 -25.64 -2.00
C ASP A 356 -17.31 -24.36 -1.14
N GLY A 357 -16.54 -23.36 -1.57
CA GLY A 357 -16.40 -22.07 -0.91
C GLY A 357 -15.47 -22.05 0.31
N ALA A 358 -14.78 -23.15 0.61
CA ALA A 358 -13.95 -23.30 1.81
C ALA A 358 -12.51 -23.74 1.50
N PHE A 359 -11.59 -23.44 2.43
CA PHE A 359 -10.20 -23.89 2.35
C PHE A 359 -10.13 -25.43 2.28
N LYS A 360 -9.38 -25.95 1.31
CA LYS A 360 -9.20 -27.40 1.13
C LYS A 360 -7.78 -27.85 1.49
N SER A 361 -6.77 -27.15 0.98
CA SER A 361 -5.37 -27.44 1.30
C SER A 361 -4.45 -26.32 0.83
N ALA A 362 -3.29 -26.20 1.44
CA ALA A 362 -2.20 -25.40 0.91
C ALA A 362 -0.85 -26.10 1.08
N LYS A 363 0.11 -25.67 0.28
CA LYS A 363 1.52 -26.03 0.41
C LYS A 363 2.33 -24.75 0.52
N VAL A 364 3.19 -24.66 1.52
CA VAL A 364 4.08 -23.52 1.71
C VAL A 364 5.52 -24.00 1.61
N VAL A 365 6.29 -23.38 0.71
CA VAL A 365 7.72 -23.66 0.54
C VAL A 365 8.53 -22.45 0.98
N ALA A 366 9.42 -22.63 1.96
CA ALA A 366 10.33 -21.58 2.42
C ALA A 366 11.57 -21.54 1.52
N ARG A 367 11.74 -20.52 0.66
CA ARG A 367 12.92 -20.45 -0.23
C ARG A 367 14.21 -20.11 0.51
N ILE A 368 14.11 -19.33 1.59
CA ILE A 368 15.26 -18.85 2.37
C ILE A 368 15.21 -19.25 3.86
N GLY A 369 14.18 -20.00 4.27
CA GLY A 369 13.90 -20.26 5.69
C GLY A 369 13.28 -19.06 6.40
N GLY A 370 13.37 -19.06 7.74
CA GLY A 370 12.87 -17.99 8.61
C GLY A 370 11.59 -18.35 9.36
N GLU A 371 11.13 -17.42 10.19
CA GLU A 371 9.89 -17.62 10.96
C GLU A 371 8.66 -17.52 10.06
N LEU A 372 7.85 -18.57 10.05
CA LEU A 372 6.57 -18.64 9.35
C LEU A 372 5.42 -18.53 10.34
N ARG A 373 4.62 -17.47 10.18
CA ARG A 373 3.32 -17.31 10.83
C ARG A 373 2.22 -17.54 9.82
N LEU A 374 1.21 -18.34 10.15
CA LEU A 374 0.12 -18.70 9.23
C LEU A 374 -1.24 -18.26 9.78
N ARG A 375 -2.13 -17.89 8.85
CA ARG A 375 -3.56 -17.70 9.11
C ARG A 375 -4.33 -18.21 7.89
N VAL A 376 -5.47 -18.87 8.11
CA VAL A 376 -6.34 -19.38 7.03
C VAL A 376 -7.73 -18.78 7.17
N GLY A 377 -8.30 -18.28 6.07
CA GLY A 377 -9.67 -17.79 6.00
C GLY A 377 -9.95 -16.73 7.07
N ASN A 378 -11.04 -16.89 7.82
CA ASN A 378 -11.38 -15.99 8.92
C ASN A 378 -10.70 -16.38 10.26
N GLY A 379 -9.50 -16.96 10.23
CA GLY A 379 -8.82 -17.46 11.42
C GLY A 379 -9.26 -18.85 11.81
N GLU A 380 -9.43 -19.70 10.80
CA GLU A 380 -9.81 -21.10 10.96
C GLU A 380 -8.72 -21.89 11.70
N VAL A 381 -9.12 -23.00 12.33
CA VAL A 381 -8.17 -23.98 12.88
C VAL A 381 -7.75 -24.94 11.76
N PHE A 382 -6.46 -25.18 11.62
CA PHE A 382 -5.87 -26.01 10.58
C PHE A 382 -4.71 -26.86 11.13
N LEU A 383 -4.29 -27.83 10.32
CA LEU A 383 -3.15 -28.69 10.55
C LEU A 383 -1.96 -28.22 9.71
N VAL A 384 -0.75 -28.35 10.25
CA VAL A 384 0.52 -28.28 9.52
C VAL A 384 1.19 -29.65 9.64
N ASP A 385 1.44 -30.31 8.51
CA ASP A 385 2.02 -31.67 8.44
C ASP A 385 1.33 -32.71 9.36
N ASN A 386 0.00 -32.59 9.45
CA ASN A 386 -0.93 -33.40 10.27
C ASN A 386 -0.94 -33.08 11.78
N GLU A 387 -0.26 -32.02 12.22
CA GLU A 387 -0.31 -31.55 13.61
C GLU A 387 -1.12 -30.25 13.70
N ALA A 388 -1.87 -30.07 14.79
CA ALA A 388 -2.63 -28.84 15.00
C ALA A 388 -1.69 -27.64 15.10
N TRP A 389 -1.95 -26.60 14.30
CA TRP A 389 -1.14 -25.39 14.34
C TRP A 389 -1.29 -24.69 15.69
N SER A 390 -0.15 -24.41 16.34
CA SER A 390 -0.10 -23.85 17.71
C SER A 390 0.70 -22.55 17.81
N GLY A 391 1.32 -22.09 16.72
CA GLY A 391 2.11 -20.86 16.72
C GLY A 391 3.11 -20.76 15.56
N PRO A 392 3.98 -19.74 15.58
CA PRO A 392 5.02 -19.57 14.57
C PRO A 392 5.93 -20.80 14.44
N ILE A 393 6.37 -21.11 13.22
CA ILE A 393 7.26 -22.23 12.91
C ILE A 393 8.57 -21.66 12.37
N GLN A 394 9.70 -22.10 12.91
CA GLN A 394 11.00 -21.78 12.31
C GLN A 394 11.27 -22.75 11.16
N THR A 395 11.50 -22.20 9.96
CA THR A 395 11.74 -22.97 8.74
C THR A 395 13.17 -22.85 8.27
N ALA A 396 13.68 -23.90 7.63
CA ALA A 396 14.92 -23.90 6.86
C ALA A 396 14.64 -23.68 5.37
N ALA A 397 15.67 -23.25 4.63
CA ALA A 397 15.58 -23.12 3.18
C ALA A 397 15.29 -24.48 2.53
N GLY A 398 14.24 -24.53 1.71
CA GLY A 398 13.75 -25.73 1.05
C GLY A 398 12.66 -26.48 1.81
N ASP A 399 12.35 -26.10 3.06
CA ASP A 399 11.24 -26.69 3.81
C ASP A 399 9.93 -26.56 3.03
N SER A 400 9.13 -27.61 3.09
CA SER A 400 7.87 -27.71 2.35
C SER A 400 6.78 -28.25 3.28
N LEU A 401 5.97 -27.35 3.80
CA LEU A 401 4.91 -27.62 4.77
C LEU A 401 3.57 -27.86 4.06
N ARG A 402 2.80 -28.83 4.54
CA ARG A 402 1.42 -29.08 4.08
C ARG A 402 0.42 -28.54 5.08
N ILE A 403 -0.52 -27.72 4.60
CA ILE A 403 -1.58 -27.13 5.40
C ILE A 403 -2.90 -27.78 4.99
N ALA A 404 -3.65 -28.28 5.96
CA ALA A 404 -4.94 -28.95 5.74
C ALA A 404 -5.97 -28.49 6.77
N PRO A 405 -7.28 -28.50 6.45
CA PRO A 405 -8.30 -28.28 7.45
C PRO A 405 -8.23 -29.36 8.53
N VAL A 406 -8.63 -29.02 9.75
CA VAL A 406 -8.95 -30.08 10.73
C VAL A 406 -10.15 -30.84 10.18
N ASN A 407 -10.00 -32.14 9.91
CA ASN A 407 -11.14 -32.97 9.54
C ASN A 407 -12.21 -32.81 10.64
N LYS A 408 -13.31 -32.14 10.33
CA LYS A 408 -14.53 -32.31 11.12
C LYS A 408 -14.93 -33.76 10.89
N VAL A 409 -14.75 -34.58 11.91
CA VAL A 409 -15.42 -35.88 11.97
C VAL A 409 -16.92 -35.54 11.99
N GLU A 410 -17.57 -35.65 10.84
CA GLU A 410 -19.02 -35.82 10.76
C GLU A 410 -19.34 -37.30 10.63
#